data_AF-A0A933EHW1-F1
#
_entry.id   AF-A0A933EHW1-F1
#
_cell.length_a   1.000
_cell.length_b   1.000
_cell.length_c   1.000
_cell.angle_alpha   90.00
_cell.angle_beta   90.00
_cell.angle_gamma   90.00
#
_symmetry.space_group_name_H-M   'P 1'
#
loop_
_entity.id
_entity.type
_entity.pdbx_description
1 polymer ?
#
loop_
_entity_poly.entity_id
_entity_poly.type
_entity_poly.pdbx_seq_one_letter_code
_entity_poly.pdbx_strand_id
1 'polypeptide(L)'
;MSTTRRIYFYAVTIITLGIFAAGIRNLLALLFDITIKGSPVVGPDFARQQLSLSLAMIIIGGPLWFWFWKTVQRYAASNDMETGAASRKLFLNLVLTATALVILFTGRDFLSWLLAGLPQAQFSSGGLATLTVAALVWFYHGRISEAEGHPSSAARTLRRWYVYVLSGWSLVWLATAVVQIVNISLRSLPIWGDVIVAGEFWTNSLRNNIATMAMGTGFWVFHWLRMAEGDLDSTLRQVYLYLLAILNSAIAGLVAFTTILYWLFNRAFGGASNVQFLTWTIPMILLTTAIWSYHERLAVEEAREFDERRFSAQRVHLYLMSLIGLGTMIAGLIALMGILLDFLINAVSTGPVAVAPGWWRSQLSLSLSLLLVGTPLWLNYWNRILRRVAEGTAIEWAARSRRVYLYLVVAAAIITLAADLVNIVYQALNGLLQTTSVADVLKKSKWSLQTLLIAAPVLLYHLRTVRQDLRRGAEAVAVHKSVTLLVTDGARDLITQIEGKLGFRVQVLTALQQEEMPMLSDEELTSLADNIRAAPGTKVMLVVTGGKIIVTPYESK
;
A
#
# COMPACT_ATOMS: atom_id res chain seq x y z
N MET A 1 -28.90 -3.14 -20.01
CA MET A 1 -29.09 -1.69 -19.75
C MET A 1 -27.94 -0.89 -20.36
N SER A 2 -28.16 0.36 -20.79
CA SER A 2 -27.04 1.26 -21.14
C SER A 2 -26.17 1.56 -19.91
N THR A 3 -24.90 1.90 -20.11
CA THR A 3 -23.94 2.17 -19.02
C THR A 3 -24.40 3.32 -18.12
N THR A 4 -24.89 4.42 -18.70
CA THR A 4 -25.42 5.57 -17.95
C THR A 4 -26.58 5.19 -17.06
N ARG A 5 -27.53 4.38 -17.58
CA ARG A 5 -28.66 3.90 -16.80
C ARG A 5 -28.20 3.00 -15.65
N ARG A 6 -27.22 2.11 -15.87
CA ARG A 6 -26.67 1.28 -14.77
C ARG A 6 -26.09 2.13 -13.66
N ILE A 7 -25.22 3.09 -13.99
CA ILE A 7 -24.58 3.97 -12.99
C ILE A 7 -25.64 4.70 -12.18
N TYR A 8 -26.67 5.26 -12.82
CA TYR A 8 -27.79 5.89 -12.13
C TYR A 8 -28.48 4.94 -11.15
N PHE A 9 -28.86 3.73 -11.60
CA PHE A 9 -29.55 2.76 -10.73
C PHE A 9 -28.69 2.34 -9.53
N TYR A 10 -27.39 2.06 -9.72
CA TYR A 10 -26.49 1.70 -8.62
C TYR A 10 -26.23 2.88 -7.66
N ALA A 11 -26.11 4.11 -8.18
CA ALA A 11 -25.95 5.32 -7.37
C ALA A 11 -27.21 5.60 -6.51
N VAL A 12 -28.40 5.47 -7.07
CA VAL A 12 -29.63 5.64 -6.29
C VAL A 12 -29.79 4.49 -5.30
N THR A 13 -29.42 3.27 -5.66
CA THR A 13 -29.45 2.12 -4.74
C THR A 13 -28.54 2.33 -3.54
N ILE A 14 -27.31 2.82 -3.71
CA ILE A 14 -26.40 3.04 -2.58
C ILE A 14 -26.90 4.14 -1.64
N ILE A 15 -27.48 5.22 -2.19
CA ILE A 15 -28.03 6.33 -1.40
C ILE A 15 -29.26 5.86 -0.60
N THR A 16 -30.20 5.19 -1.28
CA THR A 16 -31.42 4.68 -0.63
C THR A 16 -31.10 3.58 0.40
N LEU A 17 -30.10 2.73 0.15
CA LEU A 17 -29.56 1.79 1.14
C LEU A 17 -29.05 2.53 2.38
N GLY A 18 -28.28 3.60 2.19
CA GLY A 18 -27.74 4.43 3.28
C GLY A 18 -28.85 5.05 4.14
N ILE A 19 -29.87 5.63 3.51
CA ILE A 19 -31.04 6.21 4.22
C ILE A 19 -31.78 5.12 5.00
N PHE A 20 -32.05 3.98 4.36
CA PHE A 20 -32.76 2.87 5.01
C PHE A 20 -31.97 2.29 6.18
N ALA A 21 -30.68 2.02 5.98
CA ALA A 21 -29.78 1.50 7.00
C ALA A 21 -29.65 2.47 8.20
N ALA A 22 -29.53 3.78 7.94
CA ALA A 22 -29.48 4.79 8.99
C ALA A 22 -30.80 4.87 9.78
N GLY A 23 -31.95 4.77 9.11
CA GLY A 23 -33.26 4.68 9.77
C GLY A 23 -33.37 3.46 10.69
N ILE A 24 -33.01 2.27 10.21
CA ILE A 24 -32.99 1.04 11.03
C ILE A 24 -32.02 1.18 12.20
N ARG A 25 -30.81 1.69 11.95
CA ARG A 25 -29.78 1.90 12.99
C ARG A 25 -30.31 2.82 14.10
N ASN A 26 -30.94 3.94 13.75
CA ASN A 26 -31.47 4.86 14.76
C ASN A 26 -32.64 4.24 15.54
N LEU A 27 -33.51 3.49 14.88
CA LEU A 27 -34.60 2.76 15.56
C LEU A 27 -34.08 1.68 16.51
N LEU A 28 -33.06 0.91 16.08
CA LEU A 28 -32.40 -0.08 16.93
C LEU A 28 -31.66 0.58 18.10
N ALA A 29 -31.04 1.73 17.89
CA ALA A 29 -30.39 2.47 18.98
C ALA A 29 -31.40 2.89 20.05
N LEU A 30 -32.57 3.41 19.65
CA LEU A 30 -33.67 3.71 20.58
C LEU A 30 -34.16 2.46 21.31
N LEU A 31 -34.34 1.35 20.59
CA LEU A 31 -34.73 0.07 21.18
C LEU A 31 -33.71 -0.40 22.22
N PHE A 32 -32.42 -0.29 21.93
CA PHE A 32 -31.35 -0.67 22.86
C PHE A 32 -31.22 0.29 24.05
N ASP A 33 -31.47 1.58 23.88
CA ASP A 33 -31.55 2.51 25.02
C ASP A 33 -32.70 2.12 25.97
N ILE A 34 -33.88 1.80 25.43
CA ILE A 34 -35.03 1.39 26.25
C ILE A 34 -34.78 0.04 26.93
N THR A 35 -34.30 -0.96 26.19
CA THR A 35 -34.21 -2.35 26.68
C THR A 35 -32.98 -2.63 27.53
N ILE A 36 -31.83 -1.98 27.25
CA ILE A 36 -30.55 -2.27 27.93
C ILE A 36 -30.23 -1.20 28.99
N LYS A 37 -30.48 0.09 28.70
CA LYS A 37 -30.24 1.17 29.68
C LYS A 37 -31.44 1.47 30.57
N GLY A 38 -32.64 1.03 30.19
CA GLY A 38 -33.87 1.24 30.95
C GLY A 38 -34.50 2.63 30.78
N SER A 39 -33.86 3.58 30.08
CA SER A 39 -34.46 4.87 29.69
C SER A 39 -33.69 5.54 28.54
N PRO A 40 -34.36 6.35 27.69
CA PRO A 40 -33.67 7.11 26.66
C PRO A 40 -32.79 8.21 27.27
N VAL A 41 -31.53 8.27 26.83
CA VAL A 41 -30.47 9.12 27.40
C VAL A 41 -30.79 10.63 27.36
N VAL A 42 -31.64 11.07 26.42
CA VAL A 42 -31.85 12.50 26.10
C VAL A 42 -33.31 12.94 26.33
N GLY A 43 -34.08 12.17 27.10
CA GLY A 43 -35.46 12.52 27.48
C GLY A 43 -36.54 12.24 26.42
N PRO A 44 -37.83 12.40 26.77
CA PRO A 44 -38.95 11.94 25.94
C PRO A 44 -39.10 12.66 24.60
N ASP A 45 -38.87 13.97 24.56
CA ASP A 45 -39.09 14.77 23.34
C ASP A 45 -38.02 14.49 22.28
N PHE A 46 -36.75 14.34 22.68
CA PHE A 46 -35.69 13.92 21.78
C PHE A 46 -35.94 12.50 21.25
N ALA A 47 -36.37 11.58 22.11
CA ALA A 47 -36.71 10.22 21.69
C ALA A 47 -37.85 10.20 20.67
N ARG A 48 -38.88 11.05 20.83
CA ARG A 48 -39.96 11.22 19.84
C ARG A 48 -39.41 11.77 18.52
N GLN A 49 -38.60 12.82 18.55
CA GLN A 49 -38.00 13.39 17.33
C GLN A 49 -37.14 12.36 16.58
N GLN A 50 -36.29 11.63 17.30
CA GLN A 50 -35.44 10.60 16.73
C GLN A 50 -36.28 9.43 16.18
N LEU A 51 -37.36 9.03 16.86
CA LEU A 51 -38.29 8.02 16.37
C LEU A 51 -38.97 8.49 15.08
N SER A 52 -39.50 9.71 15.05
CA SER A 52 -40.13 10.29 13.86
C SER A 52 -39.17 10.35 12.68
N LEU A 53 -37.93 10.80 12.88
CA LEU A 53 -36.90 10.81 11.84
C LEU A 53 -36.58 9.38 11.36
N SER A 54 -36.41 8.44 12.28
CA SER A 54 -36.10 7.04 11.95
C SER A 54 -37.22 6.39 11.14
N LEU A 55 -38.48 6.61 11.53
CA LEU A 55 -39.66 6.14 10.81
C LEU A 55 -39.76 6.78 9.44
N ALA A 56 -39.54 8.09 9.31
CA ALA A 56 -39.54 8.77 8.02
C ALA A 56 -38.46 8.19 7.07
N MET A 57 -37.25 7.96 7.57
CA MET A 57 -36.16 7.34 6.81
C MET A 57 -36.48 5.90 6.39
N ILE A 58 -37.16 5.12 7.23
CA ILE A 58 -37.58 3.75 6.91
C ILE A 58 -38.73 3.73 5.89
N ILE A 59 -39.77 4.54 6.13
CA ILE A 59 -40.98 4.60 5.29
C ILE A 59 -40.64 5.11 3.88
N ILE A 60 -39.71 6.04 3.76
CA ILE A 60 -39.27 6.57 2.45
C ILE A 60 -38.14 5.70 1.89
N GLY A 61 -37.07 5.50 2.65
CA GLY A 61 -35.85 4.84 2.17
C GLY A 61 -36.03 3.34 1.92
N GLY A 62 -36.79 2.63 2.75
CA GLY A 62 -37.00 1.18 2.64
C GLY A 62 -37.68 0.76 1.34
N PRO A 63 -38.87 1.29 1.02
CA PRO A 63 -39.55 1.00 -0.25
C PRO A 63 -38.73 1.41 -1.47
N LEU A 64 -38.06 2.58 -1.44
CA LEU A 64 -37.20 3.02 -2.52
C LEU A 64 -36.04 2.05 -2.74
N TRP A 65 -35.29 1.74 -1.68
CA TRP A 65 -34.18 0.79 -1.76
C TRP A 65 -34.65 -0.57 -2.26
N PHE A 66 -35.74 -1.11 -1.72
CA PHE A 66 -36.28 -2.40 -2.14
C PHE A 66 -36.67 -2.39 -3.63
N TRP A 67 -37.31 -1.31 -4.11
CA TRP A 67 -37.70 -1.20 -5.51
C TRP A 67 -36.48 -1.12 -6.44
N PHE A 68 -35.53 -0.23 -6.16
CA PHE A 68 -34.31 -0.08 -6.96
C PHE A 68 -33.46 -1.35 -6.93
N TRP A 69 -33.26 -1.93 -5.74
CA TRP A 69 -32.48 -3.14 -5.57
C TRP A 69 -33.11 -4.34 -6.25
N LYS A 70 -34.41 -4.58 -6.06
CA LYS A 70 -35.14 -5.67 -6.73
C LYS A 70 -35.09 -5.51 -8.26
N THR A 71 -35.17 -4.29 -8.76
CA THR A 71 -35.07 -3.99 -10.19
C THR A 71 -33.69 -4.38 -10.71
N VAL A 72 -32.62 -3.93 -10.05
CA VAL A 72 -31.24 -4.27 -10.39
C VAL A 72 -30.97 -5.78 -10.29
N GLN A 73 -31.51 -6.45 -9.28
CA GLN A 73 -31.41 -7.91 -9.12
C GLN A 73 -32.11 -8.68 -10.22
N ARG A 74 -33.30 -8.26 -10.64
CA ARG A 74 -34.00 -8.87 -11.78
C ARG A 74 -33.20 -8.73 -13.06
N TYR A 75 -32.60 -7.56 -13.31
CA TYR A 75 -31.74 -7.36 -14.47
C TYR A 75 -30.51 -8.27 -14.43
N ALA A 76 -29.86 -8.41 -13.27
CA ALA A 76 -28.73 -9.31 -13.09
C ALA A 76 -29.12 -10.78 -13.31
N ALA A 77 -30.27 -11.22 -12.78
CA ALA A 77 -30.75 -12.59 -12.96
C ALA A 77 -31.16 -12.91 -14.41
N SER A 78 -31.58 -11.90 -15.17
CA SER A 78 -31.99 -12.07 -16.58
C SER A 78 -30.85 -11.97 -17.59
N ASN A 79 -29.66 -11.53 -17.17
CA ASN A 79 -28.57 -11.22 -18.10
C ASN A 79 -27.19 -11.44 -17.45
N ASP A 80 -26.48 -12.46 -17.93
CA ASP A 80 -25.15 -12.83 -17.43
C ASP A 80 -24.10 -11.72 -17.66
N MET A 81 -24.29 -10.84 -18.64
CA MET A 81 -23.40 -9.68 -18.79
C MET A 81 -23.54 -8.67 -17.66
N GLU A 82 -24.69 -8.64 -16.97
CA GLU A 82 -24.92 -7.73 -15.85
C GLU A 82 -24.27 -8.23 -14.56
N THR A 83 -24.20 -9.55 -14.34
CA THR A 83 -23.46 -10.14 -13.19
C THR A 83 -21.96 -9.85 -13.31
N GLY A 84 -21.41 -9.82 -14.53
CA GLY A 84 -20.03 -9.41 -14.82
C GLY A 84 -19.80 -7.90 -14.92
N ALA A 85 -20.82 -7.05 -14.81
CA ALA A 85 -20.68 -5.62 -15.08
C ALA A 85 -19.80 -4.92 -14.03
N ALA A 86 -18.85 -4.11 -14.49
CA ALA A 86 -17.94 -3.36 -13.62
C ALA A 86 -18.69 -2.44 -12.64
N SER A 87 -19.76 -1.77 -13.08
CA SER A 87 -20.58 -0.91 -12.21
C SER A 87 -21.24 -1.67 -11.06
N ARG A 88 -21.74 -2.89 -11.34
CA ARG A 88 -22.36 -3.75 -10.35
C ARG A 88 -21.36 -4.17 -9.28
N LYS A 89 -20.19 -4.65 -9.72
CA LYS A 89 -19.15 -5.14 -8.83
C LYS A 89 -18.48 -3.98 -8.08
N LEU A 90 -18.42 -2.78 -8.67
CA LEU A 90 -17.96 -1.60 -7.97
C LEU A 90 -18.93 -1.25 -6.83
N PHE A 91 -20.24 -1.21 -7.10
CA PHE A 91 -21.26 -1.00 -6.08
C PHE A 91 -21.15 -2.02 -4.93
N LEU A 92 -21.10 -3.32 -5.25
CA LEU A 92 -21.02 -4.38 -4.24
C LEU A 92 -19.74 -4.27 -3.39
N ASN A 93 -18.58 -4.09 -4.03
CA ASN A 93 -17.31 -3.99 -3.31
C ASN A 93 -17.23 -2.70 -2.48
N LEU A 94 -17.81 -1.57 -2.92
CA LEU A 94 -17.90 -0.36 -2.11
C LEU A 94 -18.76 -0.56 -0.86
N VAL A 95 -19.93 -1.18 -1.00
CA VAL A 95 -20.80 -1.52 0.13
C VAL A 95 -20.08 -2.45 1.10
N LEU A 96 -19.40 -3.47 0.59
CA LEU A 96 -18.64 -4.42 1.39
C LEU A 96 -17.46 -3.74 2.11
N THR A 97 -16.64 -2.93 1.44
CA THR A 97 -15.54 -2.20 2.08
C THR A 97 -16.06 -1.26 3.18
N ALA A 98 -17.08 -0.45 2.87
CA ALA A 98 -17.61 0.52 3.83
C ALA A 98 -18.18 -0.17 5.08
N THR A 99 -18.99 -1.21 4.90
CA THR A 99 -19.58 -1.94 6.02
C THR A 99 -18.55 -2.77 6.79
N ALA A 100 -17.56 -3.36 6.11
CA ALA A 100 -16.44 -4.04 6.76
C ALA A 100 -15.63 -3.12 7.67
N LEU A 101 -15.31 -1.90 7.21
CA LEU A 101 -14.61 -0.90 8.04
C LEU A 101 -15.46 -0.47 9.23
N VAL A 102 -16.77 -0.24 9.04
CA VAL A 102 -17.69 0.06 10.14
C VAL A 102 -17.70 -1.07 11.18
N ILE A 103 -17.89 -2.31 10.75
CA ILE A 103 -17.86 -3.50 11.64
C ILE A 103 -16.55 -3.58 12.41
N LEU A 104 -15.43 -3.33 11.73
CA LEU A 104 -14.10 -3.39 12.33
C LEU A 104 -13.98 -2.41 13.51
N PHE A 105 -14.38 -1.14 13.34
CA PHE A 105 -14.36 -0.15 14.43
C PHE A 105 -15.43 -0.37 15.50
N THR A 106 -16.71 -0.51 15.11
CA THR A 106 -17.80 -0.66 16.08
C THR A 106 -17.74 -2.00 16.81
N GLY A 107 -17.24 -3.04 16.17
CA GLY A 107 -17.00 -4.35 16.76
C GLY A 107 -15.89 -4.30 17.81
N ARG A 108 -14.84 -3.50 17.59
CA ARG A 108 -13.82 -3.23 18.61
C ARG A 108 -14.39 -2.49 19.81
N ASP A 109 -15.20 -1.47 19.59
CA ASP A 109 -15.81 -0.72 20.71
C ASP A 109 -16.76 -1.61 21.50
N PHE A 110 -17.56 -2.41 20.81
CA PHE A 110 -18.44 -3.41 21.43
C PHE A 110 -17.65 -4.44 22.24
N LEU A 111 -16.59 -5.02 21.67
CA LEU A 111 -15.76 -6.00 22.36
C LEU A 111 -15.01 -5.37 23.56
N SER A 112 -14.56 -4.12 23.45
CA SER A 112 -13.98 -3.39 24.58
C SER A 112 -14.98 -3.17 25.71
N TRP A 113 -16.24 -2.87 25.37
CA TRP A 113 -17.34 -2.79 26.35
C TRP A 113 -17.65 -4.15 27.00
N LEU A 114 -17.64 -5.26 26.24
CA LEU A 114 -17.75 -6.61 26.79
C LEU A 114 -16.62 -6.89 27.80
N LEU A 115 -15.38 -6.58 27.42
CA LEU A 115 -14.19 -6.74 28.27
C LEU A 115 -14.21 -5.84 29.51
N ALA A 116 -14.97 -4.73 29.49
CA ALA A 116 -15.14 -3.85 30.62
C ALA A 116 -16.15 -4.37 31.66
N GLY A 117 -16.78 -5.53 31.42
CA GLY A 117 -17.76 -6.12 32.35
C GLY A 117 -19.19 -5.59 32.14
N LEU A 118 -19.53 -5.21 30.91
CA LEU A 118 -20.87 -4.72 30.53
C LEU A 118 -21.39 -3.51 31.32
N PRO A 119 -20.56 -2.49 31.64
CA PRO A 119 -21.02 -1.34 32.41
C PRO A 119 -22.12 -0.60 31.64
N GLN A 120 -23.31 -0.50 32.24
CA GLN A 120 -24.46 0.17 31.61
C GLN A 120 -24.15 1.63 31.24
N ALA A 121 -23.40 2.34 32.09
CA ALA A 121 -23.01 3.74 31.87
C ALA A 121 -22.14 3.95 30.62
N GLN A 122 -21.39 2.93 30.17
CA GLN A 122 -20.53 3.01 28.98
C GLN A 122 -21.14 2.32 27.77
N PHE A 123 -22.33 1.71 27.91
CA PHE A 123 -22.98 1.02 26.79
C PHE A 123 -23.35 2.01 25.69
N SER A 124 -22.90 1.72 24.47
CA SER A 124 -23.24 2.49 23.26
C SER A 124 -24.33 1.77 22.48
N SER A 125 -25.59 2.16 22.71
CA SER A 125 -26.76 1.69 21.94
C SER A 125 -26.59 1.97 20.45
N GLY A 126 -26.15 3.18 20.10
CA GLY A 126 -25.81 3.56 18.73
C GLY A 126 -24.67 2.71 18.16
N GLY A 127 -23.66 2.35 18.96
CA GLY A 127 -22.56 1.48 18.55
C GLY A 127 -23.03 0.07 18.21
N LEU A 128 -23.80 -0.57 19.09
CA LEU A 128 -24.36 -1.90 18.85
C LEU A 128 -25.31 -1.90 17.65
N ALA A 129 -26.20 -0.90 17.55
CA ALA A 129 -27.09 -0.77 16.40
C ALA A 129 -26.34 -0.60 15.07
N THR A 130 -25.26 0.19 15.08
CA THR A 130 -24.41 0.37 13.91
C THR A 130 -23.72 -0.94 13.52
N LEU A 131 -23.17 -1.67 14.51
CA LEU A 131 -22.55 -2.98 14.29
C LEU A 131 -23.55 -3.98 13.70
N THR A 132 -24.76 -4.08 14.26
CA THR A 132 -25.80 -5.00 13.79
C THR A 132 -26.20 -4.69 12.35
N VAL A 133 -26.52 -3.43 12.04
CA VAL A 133 -26.94 -3.05 10.68
C VAL A 133 -25.81 -3.25 9.68
N ALA A 134 -24.58 -2.83 10.01
CA ALA A 134 -23.44 -3.00 9.13
C ALA A 134 -23.13 -4.49 8.87
N ALA A 135 -23.19 -5.34 9.91
CA ALA A 135 -23.01 -6.79 9.77
C ALA A 135 -24.07 -7.43 8.87
N LEU A 136 -25.35 -7.05 9.02
CA LEU A 136 -26.43 -7.54 8.18
C LEU A 136 -26.26 -7.11 6.71
N VAL A 137 -25.94 -5.84 6.47
CA VAL A 137 -25.71 -5.32 5.12
C VAL A 137 -24.50 -6.00 4.47
N TRP A 138 -23.38 -6.13 5.21
CA TRP A 138 -22.17 -6.79 4.74
C TRP A 138 -22.45 -8.25 4.38
N PHE A 139 -23.10 -9.00 5.28
CA PHE A 139 -23.43 -10.40 5.08
C PHE A 139 -24.35 -10.62 3.87
N TYR A 140 -25.40 -9.81 3.75
CA TYR A 140 -26.36 -9.90 2.65
C TYR A 140 -25.70 -9.63 1.29
N HIS A 141 -24.96 -8.52 1.15
CA HIS A 141 -24.32 -8.18 -0.11
C HIS A 141 -23.11 -9.09 -0.41
N GLY A 142 -22.45 -9.62 0.62
CA GLY A 142 -21.36 -10.58 0.50
C GLY A 142 -21.84 -11.92 -0.04
N ARG A 143 -22.95 -12.44 0.52
CA ARG A 143 -23.64 -13.63 -0.01
C ARG A 143 -23.98 -13.48 -1.49
N ILE A 144 -24.48 -12.32 -1.89
CA ILE A 144 -24.84 -12.04 -3.28
C ILE A 144 -23.60 -11.95 -4.17
N SER A 145 -22.56 -11.25 -3.74
CA SER A 145 -21.33 -11.12 -4.51
C SER A 145 -20.64 -12.47 -4.73
N GLU A 146 -20.61 -13.33 -3.71
CA GLU A 146 -20.02 -14.67 -3.81
C GLU A 146 -20.90 -15.62 -4.64
N ALA A 147 -22.23 -15.57 -4.49
CA ALA A 147 -23.15 -16.37 -5.31
C ALA A 147 -23.07 -16.04 -6.80
N GLU A 148 -22.86 -14.77 -7.15
CA GLU A 148 -22.68 -14.32 -8.53
C GLU A 148 -21.29 -14.62 -9.09
N GLY A 149 -20.32 -14.92 -8.23
CA GLY A 149 -18.92 -15.01 -8.61
C GLY A 149 -18.36 -13.75 -9.27
N HIS A 150 -17.27 -13.94 -10.01
CA HIS A 150 -16.49 -12.84 -10.61
C HIS A 150 -16.13 -13.17 -12.07
N PRO A 151 -17.13 -13.23 -12.98
CA PRO A 151 -16.94 -13.76 -14.32
C PRO A 151 -16.08 -12.85 -15.20
N SER A 152 -16.15 -11.53 -15.03
CA SER A 152 -15.35 -10.57 -15.81
C SER A 152 -13.99 -10.24 -15.17
N SER A 153 -13.04 -9.80 -15.98
CA SER A 153 -11.74 -9.30 -15.51
C SER A 153 -11.89 -8.10 -14.57
N ALA A 154 -12.75 -7.15 -14.91
CA ALA A 154 -13.06 -6.00 -14.06
C ALA A 154 -13.66 -6.41 -12.70
N ALA A 155 -14.56 -7.40 -12.68
CA ALA A 155 -15.14 -7.95 -11.45
C ALA A 155 -14.07 -8.53 -10.53
N ARG A 156 -13.14 -9.32 -11.07
CA ARG A 156 -12.01 -9.89 -10.31
C ARG A 156 -11.12 -8.80 -9.75
N THR A 157 -10.77 -7.79 -10.54
CA THR A 157 -9.94 -6.67 -10.08
C THR A 157 -10.60 -5.90 -8.94
N LEU A 158 -11.89 -5.59 -9.03
CA LEU A 158 -12.62 -4.88 -7.97
C LEU A 158 -12.72 -5.69 -6.68
N ARG A 159 -12.96 -7.01 -6.78
CA ARG A 159 -12.92 -7.92 -5.63
C ARG A 159 -11.53 -7.92 -4.98
N ARG A 160 -10.46 -7.99 -5.78
CA ARG A 160 -9.08 -7.97 -5.28
C ARG A 160 -8.80 -6.69 -4.51
N TRP A 161 -9.28 -5.53 -4.97
CA TRP A 161 -9.14 -4.27 -4.24
C TRP A 161 -9.81 -4.33 -2.87
N TYR A 162 -11.06 -4.79 -2.81
CA TYR A 162 -11.75 -5.00 -1.54
C TYR A 162 -10.95 -5.91 -0.58
N VAL A 163 -10.51 -7.07 -1.07
CA VAL A 163 -9.79 -8.06 -0.27
C VAL A 163 -8.45 -7.53 0.22
N TYR A 164 -7.58 -7.03 -0.68
CA TYR A 164 -6.22 -6.63 -0.31
C TYR A 164 -6.16 -5.33 0.51
N VAL A 165 -7.09 -4.39 0.30
CA VAL A 165 -7.20 -3.20 1.15
C VAL A 165 -7.56 -3.60 2.58
N LEU A 166 -8.56 -4.49 2.76
CA LEU A 166 -8.94 -4.93 4.09
C LEU A 166 -7.87 -5.80 4.75
N SER A 167 -7.23 -6.71 4.01
CA SER A 167 -6.08 -7.48 4.51
C SER A 167 -4.96 -6.55 5.01
N GLY A 168 -4.60 -5.52 4.24
CA GLY A 168 -3.54 -4.58 4.60
C GLY A 168 -3.93 -3.75 5.83
N TRP A 169 -5.14 -3.21 5.83
CA TRP A 169 -5.66 -2.43 6.95
C TRP A 169 -5.70 -3.24 8.25
N SER A 170 -6.24 -4.46 8.20
CA SER A 170 -6.34 -5.32 9.38
C SER A 170 -4.97 -5.79 9.88
N LEU A 171 -3.99 -5.99 8.98
CA LEU A 171 -2.62 -6.33 9.37
C LEU A 171 -1.95 -5.19 10.15
N VAL A 172 -2.04 -3.95 9.65
CA VAL A 172 -1.51 -2.78 10.37
C VAL A 172 -2.20 -2.63 11.72
N TRP A 173 -3.52 -2.76 11.74
CA TRP A 173 -4.29 -2.61 12.97
C TRP A 173 -3.96 -3.69 14.00
N LEU A 174 -3.85 -4.95 13.57
CA LEU A 174 -3.35 -6.05 14.38
C LEU A 174 -1.95 -5.75 14.92
N ALA A 175 -1.02 -5.34 14.05
CA ALA A 175 0.36 -5.12 14.43
C ALA A 175 0.50 -4.02 15.50
N THR A 176 -0.23 -2.91 15.31
CA THR A 176 -0.25 -1.81 16.29
C THR A 176 -0.80 -2.25 17.64
N ALA A 177 -1.89 -3.02 17.67
CA ALA A 177 -2.46 -3.51 18.93
C ALA A 177 -1.54 -4.46 19.68
N VAL A 178 -0.87 -5.40 18.98
CA VAL A 178 0.10 -6.31 19.61
C VAL A 178 1.21 -5.50 20.29
N VAL A 179 1.79 -4.53 19.60
CA VAL A 179 2.86 -3.69 20.16
C VAL A 179 2.37 -2.85 21.33
N GLN A 180 1.16 -2.30 21.26
CA GLN A 180 0.59 -1.52 22.36
C GLN A 180 0.26 -2.37 23.58
N ILE A 181 -0.26 -3.60 23.41
CA ILE A 181 -0.49 -4.53 24.53
C ILE A 181 0.83 -4.81 25.24
N VAL A 182 1.89 -5.16 24.49
CA VAL A 182 3.20 -5.44 25.08
C VAL A 182 3.79 -4.19 25.74
N ASN A 183 3.70 -3.03 25.10
CA ASN A 183 4.16 -1.74 25.65
C ASN A 183 3.45 -1.39 26.97
N ILE A 184 2.12 -1.50 27.03
CA ILE A 184 1.33 -1.27 28.25
C ILE A 184 1.75 -2.26 29.35
N SER A 185 1.93 -3.54 28.98
CA SER A 185 2.32 -4.60 29.92
C SER A 185 3.71 -4.36 30.50
N LEU A 186 4.69 -4.04 29.65
CA LEU A 186 6.05 -3.75 30.09
C LEU A 186 6.14 -2.48 30.93
N ARG A 187 5.36 -1.44 30.61
CA ARG A 187 5.30 -0.19 31.40
C ARG A 187 4.66 -0.38 32.76
N SER A 188 3.84 -1.42 32.94
CA SER A 188 3.19 -1.74 34.21
C SER A 188 4.11 -2.52 35.16
N LEU A 189 5.30 -2.94 34.72
CA LEU A 189 6.27 -3.63 35.57
C LEU A 189 6.90 -2.64 36.59
N PRO A 190 7.18 -3.08 37.82
CA PRO A 190 7.68 -2.24 38.91
C PRO A 190 9.13 -1.73 38.70
N ILE A 191 9.76 -2.07 37.57
CA ILE A 191 11.13 -1.67 37.22
C ILE A 191 11.23 -0.22 36.71
N TRP A 192 10.10 0.44 36.42
CA TRP A 192 10.08 1.78 35.82
C TRP A 192 9.77 2.93 36.81
N GLY A 193 9.72 2.66 38.13
CA GLY A 193 9.51 3.65 39.20
C GLY A 193 8.45 3.20 40.24
N ASP A 194 8.05 4.09 41.16
CA ASP A 194 6.98 3.91 42.18
C ASP A 194 5.57 3.76 41.55
N VAL A 195 5.45 3.01 40.46
CA VAL A 195 4.19 2.46 39.97
C VAL A 195 3.93 1.16 40.73
N ILE A 196 3.97 1.22 42.06
CA ILE A 196 3.12 0.34 42.86
C ILE A 196 1.75 1.01 42.83
N VAL A 197 0.91 0.58 41.88
CA VAL A 197 -0.55 0.69 41.92
C VAL A 197 -1.10 2.12 42.15
N ALA A 198 -0.94 3.03 41.19
CA ALA A 198 -1.82 4.21 41.10
C ALA A 198 -2.97 4.02 40.08
N GLY A 199 -3.00 2.91 39.34
CA GLY A 199 -4.09 2.57 38.43
C GLY A 199 -4.14 1.08 38.10
N GLU A 200 -5.34 0.57 37.82
CA GLU A 200 -5.55 -0.83 37.43
C GLU A 200 -4.86 -1.13 36.10
N PHE A 201 -4.05 -2.21 36.02
CA PHE A 201 -3.50 -2.73 34.75
C PHE A 201 -4.58 -2.91 33.67
N TRP A 202 -5.77 -3.31 34.11
CA TRP A 202 -6.98 -3.45 33.30
C TRP A 202 -7.59 -2.07 32.95
N THR A 203 -6.83 -1.26 32.22
CA THR A 203 -7.28 0.05 31.75
C THR A 203 -8.18 -0.04 30.52
N ASN A 204 -8.91 1.05 30.23
CA ASN A 204 -9.62 1.23 28.95
C ASN A 204 -8.67 1.06 27.76
N SER A 205 -7.41 1.52 27.88
CA SER A 205 -6.42 1.39 26.81
C SER A 205 -6.07 -0.07 26.53
N LEU A 206 -5.84 -0.88 27.57
CA LEU A 206 -5.54 -2.30 27.40
C LEU A 206 -6.71 -3.05 26.76
N ARG A 207 -7.94 -2.87 27.27
CA ARG A 207 -9.15 -3.49 26.70
C ARG A 207 -9.36 -3.13 25.24
N ASN A 208 -9.18 -1.84 24.91
CA ASN A 208 -9.27 -1.33 23.56
C ASN A 208 -8.26 -2.01 22.61
N ASN A 209 -7.02 -2.19 23.04
CA ASN A 209 -6.02 -2.86 22.21
C ASN A 209 -6.26 -4.37 22.11
N ILE A 210 -6.74 -5.05 23.16
CA ILE A 210 -7.16 -6.46 23.09
C ILE A 210 -8.31 -6.62 22.09
N ALA A 211 -9.31 -5.75 22.15
CA ALA A 211 -10.42 -5.74 21.22
C ALA A 211 -9.96 -5.46 19.78
N THR A 212 -9.05 -4.49 19.59
CA THR A 212 -8.41 -4.22 18.30
C THR A 212 -7.64 -5.44 17.78
N MET A 213 -6.87 -6.12 18.63
CA MET A 213 -6.11 -7.31 18.25
C MET A 213 -7.05 -8.43 17.80
N ALA A 214 -8.15 -8.67 18.53
CA ALA A 214 -9.13 -9.69 18.18
C ALA A 214 -9.81 -9.39 16.83
N MET A 215 -10.30 -8.16 16.65
CA MET A 215 -10.94 -7.73 15.41
C MET A 215 -9.96 -7.71 14.23
N GLY A 216 -8.75 -7.19 14.44
CA GLY A 216 -7.67 -7.16 13.44
C GLY A 216 -7.26 -8.57 13.02
N THR A 217 -7.11 -9.50 13.96
CA THR A 217 -6.80 -10.91 13.67
C THR A 217 -7.91 -11.57 12.87
N GLY A 218 -9.17 -11.43 13.30
CA GLY A 218 -10.31 -12.03 12.62
C GLY A 218 -10.45 -11.53 11.17
N PHE A 219 -10.32 -10.21 10.96
CA PHE A 219 -10.38 -9.63 9.62
C PHE A 219 -9.18 -10.01 8.77
N TRP A 220 -7.98 -10.03 9.34
CA TRP A 220 -6.78 -10.42 8.59
C TRP A 220 -6.88 -11.88 8.16
N VAL A 221 -7.17 -12.81 9.08
CA VAL A 221 -7.35 -14.22 8.75
C VAL A 221 -8.42 -14.40 7.67
N PHE A 222 -9.57 -13.74 7.81
CA PHE A 222 -10.66 -13.87 6.85
C PHE A 222 -10.32 -13.33 5.46
N HIS A 223 -9.74 -12.14 5.34
CA HIS A 223 -9.46 -11.54 4.04
C HIS A 223 -8.17 -12.09 3.41
N TRP A 224 -7.12 -12.28 4.20
CA TRP A 224 -5.82 -12.72 3.71
C TRP A 224 -5.73 -14.23 3.54
N LEU A 225 -6.06 -15.01 4.57
CA LEU A 225 -5.88 -16.46 4.51
C LEU A 225 -7.02 -17.17 3.77
N ARG A 226 -8.25 -16.64 3.85
CA ARG A 226 -9.43 -17.26 3.22
C ARG A 226 -9.82 -16.59 1.89
N MET A 227 -10.04 -15.29 1.84
CA MET A 227 -10.56 -14.66 0.61
C MET A 227 -9.51 -14.46 -0.49
N ALA A 228 -8.24 -14.27 -0.12
CA ALA A 228 -7.13 -14.14 -1.07
C ALA A 228 -6.49 -15.49 -1.45
N GLU A 229 -7.02 -16.60 -0.93
CA GLU A 229 -6.56 -17.94 -1.26
C GLU A 229 -6.68 -18.20 -2.77
N GLY A 230 -5.65 -18.81 -3.37
CA GLY A 230 -5.63 -19.15 -4.80
C GLY A 230 -5.42 -17.99 -5.78
N ASP A 231 -5.30 -16.73 -5.34
CA ASP A 231 -5.11 -15.57 -6.24
C ASP A 231 -3.63 -15.32 -6.61
N LEU A 232 -2.88 -16.38 -6.94
CA LEU A 232 -1.41 -16.35 -7.14
C LEU A 232 -0.97 -15.55 -8.37
N ASP A 233 -1.80 -15.51 -9.41
CA ASP A 233 -1.52 -14.79 -10.67
C ASP A 233 -1.75 -13.27 -10.60
N SER A 234 -2.14 -12.76 -9.43
CA SER A 234 -2.62 -11.39 -9.27
C SER A 234 -1.49 -10.39 -9.04
N THR A 235 -1.44 -9.35 -9.87
CA THR A 235 -0.57 -8.20 -9.64
C THR A 235 -0.91 -7.48 -8.34
N LEU A 236 -2.18 -7.47 -7.93
CA LEU A 236 -2.58 -6.81 -6.68
C LEU A 236 -2.16 -7.61 -5.44
N ARG A 237 -2.01 -8.93 -5.56
CA ARG A 237 -1.35 -9.76 -4.53
C ARG A 237 0.09 -9.32 -4.31
N GLN A 238 0.83 -9.09 -5.41
CA GLN A 238 2.20 -8.60 -5.34
C GLN A 238 2.27 -7.19 -4.73
N VAL A 239 1.32 -6.31 -5.06
CA VAL A 239 1.22 -4.98 -4.42
C VAL A 239 0.98 -5.13 -2.91
N TYR A 240 0.06 -6.00 -2.48
CA TYR A 240 -0.14 -6.27 -1.05
C TYR A 240 1.14 -6.79 -0.38
N LEU A 241 1.78 -7.82 -0.94
CA LEU A 241 2.99 -8.43 -0.37
C LEU A 241 4.12 -7.42 -0.22
N TYR A 242 4.46 -6.72 -1.31
CA TYR A 242 5.62 -5.84 -1.33
C TYR A 242 5.36 -4.47 -0.74
N LEU A 243 4.24 -3.83 -1.08
CA LEU A 243 3.94 -2.45 -0.67
C LEU A 243 3.23 -2.38 0.68
N LEU A 244 2.25 -3.25 0.94
CA LEU A 244 1.47 -3.17 2.17
C LEU A 244 2.11 -3.94 3.32
N ALA A 245 2.62 -5.16 3.09
CA ALA A 245 3.19 -5.97 4.15
C ALA A 245 4.69 -5.72 4.35
N ILE A 246 5.53 -6.01 3.34
CA ILE A 246 7.00 -5.95 3.47
C ILE A 246 7.49 -4.51 3.68
N LEU A 247 7.08 -3.56 2.82
CA LEU A 247 7.54 -2.17 2.93
C LEU A 247 7.15 -1.53 4.26
N ASN A 248 5.89 -1.62 4.69
CA ASN A 248 5.46 -1.03 5.95
C ASN A 248 6.14 -1.70 7.16
N SER A 249 6.35 -3.01 7.12
CA SER A 249 7.11 -3.71 8.18
C SER A 249 8.55 -3.22 8.25
N ALA A 250 9.22 -3.08 7.10
CA ALA A 250 10.57 -2.56 7.02
C ALA A 250 10.68 -1.14 7.57
N ILE A 251 9.79 -0.23 7.14
CA ILE A 251 9.74 1.15 7.64
C ILE A 251 9.55 1.17 9.16
N ALA A 252 8.61 0.38 9.65
CA ALA A 252 8.26 0.42 11.06
C ALA A 252 9.36 -0.19 11.96
N GLY A 253 10.02 -1.26 11.50
CA GLY A 253 11.23 -1.79 12.14
C GLY A 253 12.39 -0.79 12.12
N LEU A 254 12.55 -0.05 11.00
CA LEU A 254 13.56 0.99 10.85
C LEU A 254 13.35 2.16 11.82
N VAL A 255 12.10 2.60 11.98
CA VAL A 255 11.72 3.66 12.94
C VAL A 255 12.03 3.23 14.36
N ALA A 256 11.67 1.99 14.73
CA ALA A 256 11.97 1.46 16.06
C ALA A 256 13.48 1.36 16.29
N PHE A 257 14.25 0.85 15.32
CA PHE A 257 15.71 0.74 15.42
C PHE A 257 16.40 2.12 15.47
N THR A 258 15.96 3.07 14.64
CA THR A 258 16.42 4.46 14.66
C THR A 258 16.14 5.11 16.01
N THR A 259 14.97 4.83 16.61
CA THR A 259 14.62 5.35 17.95
C THR A 259 15.57 4.82 19.02
N ILE A 260 15.95 3.54 18.95
CA ILE A 260 16.93 2.97 19.89
C ILE A 260 18.26 3.71 19.78
N LEU A 261 18.79 3.85 18.56
CA LEU A 261 20.04 4.56 18.32
C LEU A 261 19.96 6.03 18.72
N TYR A 262 18.81 6.68 18.51
CA TYR A 262 18.60 8.08 18.87
C TYR A 262 18.80 8.27 20.36
N TRP A 263 18.14 7.45 21.18
CA TRP A 263 18.25 7.56 22.64
C TRP A 263 19.64 7.16 23.14
N LEU A 264 20.29 6.17 22.52
CA LEU A 264 21.68 5.81 22.84
C LEU A 264 22.65 6.98 22.59
N PHE A 265 22.57 7.62 21.42
CA PHE A 265 23.39 8.80 21.13
C PHE A 265 23.03 9.99 22.00
N ASN A 266 21.74 10.21 22.27
CA ASN A 266 21.31 11.34 23.09
C ASN A 266 21.89 11.21 24.50
N ARG A 267 21.86 9.99 25.06
CA ARG A 267 22.51 9.67 26.34
C ARG A 267 24.02 9.82 26.29
N ALA A 268 24.68 9.39 25.21
CA ALA A 268 26.13 9.51 25.04
C ALA A 268 26.59 10.98 24.97
N PHE A 269 25.76 11.87 24.42
CA PHE A 269 26.03 13.31 24.37
C PHE A 269 25.62 14.07 25.65
N GLY A 270 25.23 13.36 26.71
CA GLY A 270 24.84 13.94 28.00
C GLY A 270 23.39 14.42 28.06
N GLY A 271 22.52 13.94 27.16
CA GLY A 271 21.08 14.15 27.20
C GLY A 271 20.38 13.26 28.24
N ALA A 272 19.05 13.43 28.36
CA ALA A 272 18.25 12.75 29.36
C ALA A 272 18.25 11.22 29.16
N SER A 273 18.37 10.46 30.25
CA SER A 273 18.21 9.02 30.22
C SER A 273 16.72 8.67 30.20
N ASN A 274 16.22 8.23 29.05
CA ASN A 274 14.94 7.56 28.94
C ASN A 274 15.20 6.15 28.40
N VAL A 275 14.80 5.12 29.12
CA VAL A 275 14.92 3.71 28.73
C VAL A 275 13.55 3.10 28.42
N GLN A 276 12.46 3.81 28.70
CA GLN A 276 11.09 3.34 28.46
C GLN A 276 10.77 3.24 26.96
N PHE A 277 11.55 3.85 26.05
CA PHE A 277 11.36 3.63 24.61
C PHE A 277 11.48 2.15 24.23
N LEU A 278 12.29 1.37 24.96
CA LEU A 278 12.49 -0.06 24.72
C LEU A 278 11.19 -0.88 24.85
N THR A 279 10.24 -0.40 25.65
CA THR A 279 8.94 -1.06 25.88
C THR A 279 8.08 -1.17 24.64
N TRP A 280 8.30 -0.33 23.62
CA TRP A 280 7.63 -0.45 22.32
C TRP A 280 8.60 -0.75 21.17
N THR A 281 9.85 -0.28 21.21
CA THR A 281 10.78 -0.48 20.08
C THR A 281 11.22 -1.93 19.94
N ILE A 282 11.48 -2.66 21.04
CA ILE A 282 11.85 -4.07 20.97
C ILE A 282 10.69 -4.92 20.42
N PRO A 283 9.45 -4.82 20.97
CA PRO A 283 8.30 -5.53 20.42
C PRO A 283 8.04 -5.18 18.95
N MET A 284 8.20 -3.90 18.57
CA MET A 284 8.02 -3.47 17.18
C MET A 284 9.02 -4.15 16.24
N ILE A 285 10.31 -4.20 16.60
CA ILE A 285 11.33 -4.87 15.79
C ILE A 285 11.01 -6.36 15.64
N LEU A 286 10.69 -7.04 16.75
CA LEU A 286 10.35 -8.47 16.72
C LEU A 286 9.14 -8.74 15.84
N LEU A 287 8.07 -7.97 16.01
CA LEU A 287 6.83 -8.15 15.26
C LEU A 287 6.99 -7.83 13.78
N THR A 288 7.60 -6.70 13.45
CA THR A 288 7.85 -6.31 12.05
C THR A 288 8.78 -7.29 11.34
N THR A 289 9.75 -7.87 12.04
CA THR A 289 10.61 -8.94 11.50
C THR A 289 9.79 -10.21 11.25
N ALA A 290 8.86 -10.58 12.14
CA ALA A 290 7.95 -11.70 11.93
C ALA A 290 7.03 -11.47 10.72
N ILE A 291 6.41 -10.30 10.61
CA ILE A 291 5.53 -9.94 9.49
C ILE A 291 6.31 -9.92 8.18
N TRP A 292 7.48 -9.29 8.14
CA TRP A 292 8.36 -9.29 6.97
C TRP A 292 8.71 -10.72 6.59
N SER A 293 9.30 -11.50 7.50
CA SER A 293 9.80 -12.85 7.18
C SER A 293 8.70 -13.79 6.70
N TYR A 294 7.49 -13.72 7.26
CA TYR A 294 6.33 -14.48 6.77
C TYR A 294 5.98 -14.11 5.32
N HIS A 295 5.80 -12.81 5.03
CA HIS A 295 5.40 -12.36 3.69
C HIS A 295 6.53 -12.48 2.65
N GLU A 296 7.80 -12.36 3.05
CA GLU A 296 8.94 -12.59 2.16
C GLU A 296 9.08 -14.06 1.80
N ARG A 297 8.98 -14.97 2.78
CA ARG A 297 9.02 -16.42 2.51
C ARG A 297 7.91 -16.81 1.55
N LEU A 298 6.69 -16.35 1.82
CA LEU A 298 5.55 -16.60 0.95
C LEU A 298 5.77 -16.02 -0.46
N ALA A 299 6.25 -14.78 -0.59
CA ALA A 299 6.53 -14.18 -1.90
C ALA A 299 7.61 -14.96 -2.67
N VAL A 300 8.61 -15.50 -1.98
CA VAL A 300 9.65 -16.33 -2.59
C VAL A 300 9.10 -17.70 -3.01
N GLU A 301 8.25 -18.32 -2.19
CA GLU A 301 7.59 -19.59 -2.47
C GLU A 301 6.67 -19.48 -3.70
N GLU A 302 5.76 -18.50 -3.71
CA GLU A 302 4.86 -18.24 -4.83
C GLU A 302 5.60 -17.92 -6.13
N ALA A 303 6.76 -17.29 -6.03
CA ALA A 303 7.54 -16.95 -7.20
C ALA A 303 8.37 -18.13 -7.73
N ARG A 304 8.59 -19.21 -6.96
CA ARG A 304 9.24 -20.44 -7.48
C ARG A 304 8.36 -21.21 -8.45
N GLU A 305 7.05 -21.07 -8.37
CA GLU A 305 6.10 -21.72 -9.28
C GLU A 305 6.15 -21.11 -10.70
N PHE A 306 6.69 -19.89 -10.85
CA PHE A 306 6.78 -19.17 -12.12
C PHE A 306 8.14 -18.49 -12.27
N ASP A 307 9.08 -19.09 -13.00
CA ASP A 307 10.48 -18.63 -13.12
C ASP A 307 10.63 -17.13 -13.46
N GLU A 308 9.82 -16.59 -14.36
CA GLU A 308 9.84 -15.15 -14.72
C GLU A 308 9.41 -14.24 -13.55
N ARG A 309 8.45 -14.69 -12.74
CA ARG A 309 7.96 -13.93 -11.58
C ARG A 309 8.98 -13.91 -10.45
N ARG A 310 9.77 -14.98 -10.29
CA ARG A 310 10.88 -15.05 -9.32
C ARG A 310 11.84 -13.88 -9.43
N PHE A 311 12.31 -13.61 -10.64
CA PHE A 311 13.24 -12.53 -10.89
C PHE A 311 12.58 -11.15 -10.70
N SER A 312 11.33 -10.98 -11.14
CA SER A 312 10.58 -9.73 -10.96
C SER A 312 10.35 -9.39 -9.48
N ALA A 313 9.91 -10.37 -8.70
CA ALA A 313 9.57 -10.23 -7.28
C ALA A 313 10.80 -9.89 -6.42
N GLN A 314 11.93 -10.58 -6.67
CA GLN A 314 13.21 -10.25 -6.02
C GLN A 314 13.72 -8.86 -6.39
N ARG A 315 13.57 -8.42 -7.66
CA ARG A 315 13.95 -7.08 -8.08
C ARG A 315 13.15 -6.02 -7.33
N VAL A 316 11.82 -6.16 -7.27
CA VAL A 316 10.96 -5.23 -6.55
C VAL A 316 11.40 -5.08 -5.09
N HIS A 317 11.66 -6.19 -4.39
CA HIS A 317 12.21 -6.15 -3.04
C HIS A 317 13.51 -5.34 -2.94
N LEU A 318 14.49 -5.61 -3.81
CA LEU A 318 15.78 -4.93 -3.77
C LEU A 318 15.65 -3.42 -3.99
N TYR A 319 14.86 -2.99 -4.98
CA TYR A 319 14.65 -1.57 -5.27
C TYR A 319 13.85 -0.86 -4.17
N LEU A 320 12.85 -1.52 -3.56
CA LEU A 320 12.12 -0.94 -2.42
C LEU A 320 13.02 -0.74 -1.19
N MET A 321 13.84 -1.73 -0.84
CA MET A 321 14.76 -1.62 0.29
C MET A 321 15.88 -0.60 0.02
N SER A 322 16.37 -0.54 -1.22
CA SER A 322 17.30 0.52 -1.63
C SER A 322 16.65 1.91 -1.51
N LEU A 323 15.38 2.06 -1.89
CA LEU A 323 14.66 3.33 -1.79
C LEU A 323 14.47 3.78 -0.34
N ILE A 324 14.07 2.87 0.57
CA ILE A 324 13.96 3.18 2.00
C ILE A 324 15.33 3.58 2.57
N GLY A 325 16.38 2.82 2.25
CA GLY A 325 17.74 3.12 2.70
C GLY A 325 18.21 4.50 2.23
N LEU A 326 18.01 4.80 0.94
CA LEU A 326 18.37 6.08 0.34
C LEU A 326 17.60 7.23 1.02
N GLY A 327 16.28 7.10 1.16
CA GLY A 327 15.46 8.12 1.81
C GLY A 327 15.86 8.38 3.26
N THR A 328 16.17 7.31 4.01
CA THR A 328 16.63 7.41 5.42
C THR A 328 18.00 8.07 5.50
N MET A 329 18.94 7.71 4.62
CA MET A 329 20.26 8.33 4.54
C MET A 329 20.14 9.83 4.18
N ILE A 330 19.32 10.18 3.19
CA ILE A 330 19.08 11.58 2.79
C ILE A 330 18.50 12.38 3.96
N ALA A 331 17.51 11.84 4.68
CA ALA A 331 16.95 12.49 5.87
C ALA A 331 18.02 12.74 6.95
N GLY A 332 18.91 11.77 7.19
CA GLY A 332 20.04 11.92 8.10
C GLY A 332 21.03 13.01 7.66
N LEU A 333 21.36 13.05 6.37
CA LEU A 333 22.25 14.07 5.79
C LEU A 333 21.65 15.48 5.87
N ILE A 334 20.35 15.63 5.58
CA ILE A 334 19.63 16.92 5.70
C ILE A 334 19.65 17.38 7.15
N ALA A 335 19.33 16.49 8.10
CA ALA A 335 19.35 16.79 9.52
C ALA A 335 20.74 17.22 10.00
N LEU A 336 21.80 16.53 9.55
CA LEU A 336 23.20 16.87 9.88
C LEU A 336 23.61 18.23 9.26
N MET A 337 23.27 18.44 7.99
CA MET A 337 23.53 19.71 7.30
C MET A 337 22.83 20.88 7.98
N GLY A 338 21.64 20.65 8.54
CA GLY A 338 20.93 21.67 9.29
C GLY A 338 21.66 22.15 10.54
N ILE A 339 22.36 21.25 11.23
CA ILE A 339 23.23 21.59 12.36
C ILE A 339 24.41 22.43 11.87
N LEU A 340 25.08 21.99 10.81
CA LEU A 340 26.26 22.69 10.26
C LEU A 340 25.91 24.11 9.79
N LEU A 341 24.79 24.26 9.07
CA LEU A 341 24.32 25.56 8.60
C LEU A 341 23.88 26.46 9.76
N ASP A 342 23.29 25.93 10.83
CA ASP A 342 23.02 26.74 12.02
C ASP A 342 24.29 27.31 12.62
N PHE A 343 25.34 26.50 12.76
CA PHE A 343 26.62 27.00 13.27
C PHE A 343 27.20 28.09 12.36
N LEU A 344 27.19 27.89 11.04
CA LEU A 344 27.73 28.85 10.07
C LEU A 344 26.92 30.15 10.04
N ILE A 345 25.60 30.07 10.04
CA ILE A 345 24.71 31.24 9.98
C ILE A 345 24.79 32.04 11.28
N ASN A 346 24.86 31.36 12.43
CA ASN A 346 24.99 32.03 13.72
C ASN A 346 26.37 32.69 13.88
N ALA A 347 27.44 32.15 13.29
CA ALA A 347 28.76 32.77 13.32
C ALA A 347 28.82 34.14 12.61
N VAL A 348 27.93 34.37 11.63
CA VAL A 348 27.82 35.64 10.88
C VAL A 348 26.69 36.53 11.44
N SER A 349 25.87 36.01 12.35
CA SER A 349 24.78 36.75 12.98
C SER A 349 25.28 37.56 14.18
N THR A 350 24.86 38.82 14.30
CA THR A 350 25.19 39.69 15.44
C THR A 350 24.18 39.63 16.60
N GLY A 351 23.09 38.89 16.44
CA GLY A 351 22.02 38.75 17.45
C GLY A 351 22.26 37.61 18.46
N PRO A 352 21.60 37.64 19.63
CA PRO A 352 21.73 36.59 20.64
C PRO A 352 21.27 35.23 20.09
N VAL A 353 22.10 34.21 20.29
CA VAL A 353 21.83 32.83 19.88
C VAL A 353 20.79 32.23 20.83
N ALA A 354 19.52 32.34 20.48
CA ALA A 354 18.41 31.70 21.19
C ALA A 354 18.29 30.22 20.80
N VAL A 355 19.31 29.41 21.11
CA VAL A 355 19.23 27.95 20.93
C VAL A 355 18.83 27.34 22.27
N ALA A 356 17.73 26.59 22.27
CA ALA A 356 17.27 25.89 23.46
C ALA A 356 18.37 24.96 24.01
N PRO A 357 18.61 24.93 25.33
CA PRO A 357 19.60 24.03 25.92
C PRO A 357 19.37 22.58 25.48
N GLY A 358 20.40 21.95 24.89
CA GLY A 358 20.34 20.54 24.46
C GLY A 358 19.78 20.28 23.06
N TRP A 359 19.28 21.29 22.33
CA TRP A 359 18.72 21.12 20.98
C TRP A 359 19.70 20.45 20.00
N TRP A 360 20.97 20.87 20.01
CA TRP A 360 22.00 20.31 19.13
C TRP A 360 22.24 18.82 19.40
N ARG A 361 22.09 18.37 20.66
CA ARG A 361 22.27 16.96 21.05
C ARG A 361 21.16 16.12 20.45
N SER A 362 19.90 16.52 20.60
CA SER A 362 18.77 15.80 19.99
C SER A 362 18.89 15.76 18.47
N GLN A 363 19.21 16.88 17.83
CA GLN A 363 19.32 16.92 16.38
C GLN A 363 20.50 16.06 15.88
N LEU A 364 21.66 16.13 16.56
CA LEU A 364 22.83 15.32 16.21
C LEU A 364 22.54 13.84 16.39
N SER A 365 21.93 13.44 17.52
CA SER A 365 21.53 12.06 17.77
C SER A 365 20.62 11.53 16.66
N LEU A 366 19.59 12.29 16.26
CA LEU A 366 18.68 11.88 15.18
C LEU A 366 19.43 11.73 13.85
N SER A 367 20.26 12.71 13.50
CA SER A 367 21.01 12.68 12.25
C SER A 367 21.95 11.47 12.17
N LEU A 368 22.69 11.19 13.25
CA LEU A 368 23.60 10.04 13.33
C LEU A 368 22.84 8.71 13.33
N SER A 369 21.69 8.62 13.99
CA SER A 369 20.86 7.41 13.93
C SER A 369 20.36 7.12 12.52
N LEU A 370 19.82 8.13 11.83
CA LEU A 370 19.36 7.98 10.45
C LEU A 370 20.49 7.61 9.51
N LEU A 371 21.69 8.19 9.68
CA LEU A 371 22.87 7.84 8.88
C LEU A 371 23.36 6.42 9.15
N LEU A 372 23.45 6.02 10.43
CA LEU A 372 23.92 4.69 10.84
C LEU A 372 22.97 3.58 10.35
N VAL A 373 21.70 3.89 10.18
CA VAL A 373 20.68 2.95 9.70
C VAL A 373 20.53 2.98 8.18
N GLY A 374 20.35 4.18 7.62
CA GLY A 374 20.07 4.37 6.19
C GLY A 374 21.25 4.08 5.29
N THR A 375 22.46 4.47 5.70
CA THR A 375 23.67 4.32 4.85
C THR A 375 24.00 2.85 4.60
N PRO A 376 24.12 1.98 5.62
CA PRO A 376 24.41 0.56 5.38
C PRO A 376 23.28 -0.14 4.63
N LEU A 377 22.03 0.24 4.88
CA LEU A 377 20.87 -0.30 4.17
C LEU A 377 20.94 0.02 2.68
N TRP A 378 21.13 1.31 2.33
CA TRP A 378 21.27 1.73 0.94
C TRP A 378 22.46 1.06 0.26
N LEU A 379 23.64 1.11 0.87
CA LEU A 379 24.86 0.53 0.30
C LEU A 379 24.72 -0.98 0.07
N ASN A 380 24.17 -1.74 1.01
CA ASN A 380 23.99 -3.19 0.86
C ASN A 380 23.07 -3.51 -0.33
N TYR A 381 21.88 -2.91 -0.38
CA TYR A 381 20.90 -3.20 -1.42
C TYR A 381 21.32 -2.64 -2.79
N TRP A 382 21.86 -1.43 -2.83
CA TRP A 382 22.35 -0.83 -4.07
C TRP A 382 23.55 -1.59 -4.63
N ASN A 383 24.50 -2.04 -3.81
CA ASN A 383 25.62 -2.87 -4.27
C ASN A 383 25.18 -4.26 -4.75
N ARG A 384 24.13 -4.84 -4.17
CA ARG A 384 23.52 -6.07 -4.70
C ARG A 384 22.90 -5.84 -6.09
N ILE A 385 22.23 -4.70 -6.30
CA ILE A 385 21.69 -4.32 -7.61
C ILE A 385 22.83 -4.12 -8.62
N LEU A 386 23.88 -3.37 -8.26
CA LEU A 386 25.03 -3.13 -9.15
C LEU A 386 25.75 -4.43 -9.54
N ARG A 387 25.91 -5.38 -8.61
CA ARG A 387 26.46 -6.71 -8.90
C ARG A 387 25.61 -7.48 -9.90
N ARG A 388 24.28 -7.50 -9.74
CA ARG A 388 23.37 -8.13 -10.71
C ARG A 388 23.47 -7.52 -12.11
N VAL A 389 23.63 -6.19 -12.18
CA VAL A 389 23.85 -5.49 -13.47
C VAL A 389 25.19 -5.89 -14.10
N ALA A 390 26.23 -6.09 -13.30
CA ALA A 390 27.56 -6.48 -13.78
C ALA A 390 27.64 -7.95 -14.22
N GLU A 391 26.95 -8.84 -13.50
CA GLU A 391 26.93 -10.30 -13.77
C GLU A 391 26.06 -10.68 -14.98
N GLY A 392 25.29 -9.74 -15.55
CA GLY A 392 24.49 -9.98 -16.77
C GLY A 392 23.35 -10.99 -16.59
N THR A 393 22.91 -11.23 -15.34
CA THR A 393 21.93 -12.25 -14.92
C THR A 393 20.49 -11.93 -15.36
N ALA A 394 20.26 -11.76 -16.67
CA ALA A 394 19.14 -11.06 -17.32
C ALA A 394 19.39 -9.56 -17.42
N ILE A 395 18.80 -8.92 -18.44
CA ILE A 395 19.00 -7.51 -18.81
C ILE A 395 18.47 -6.56 -17.70
N GLU A 396 19.13 -6.54 -16.54
CA GLU A 396 18.74 -5.80 -15.32
C GLU A 396 18.75 -4.30 -15.57
N TRP A 397 19.67 -3.83 -16.41
CA TRP A 397 19.72 -2.44 -16.86
C TRP A 397 18.49 -2.03 -17.69
N ALA A 398 17.77 -2.97 -18.29
CA ALA A 398 16.50 -2.71 -18.96
C ALA A 398 15.26 -2.99 -18.07
N ALA A 399 15.44 -3.49 -16.84
CA ALA A 399 14.34 -3.91 -15.99
C ALA A 399 13.42 -2.73 -15.60
N ARG A 400 12.09 -2.97 -15.63
CA ARG A 400 11.07 -1.96 -15.28
C ARG A 400 11.25 -1.41 -13.86
N SER A 401 11.55 -2.27 -12.89
CA SER A 401 11.79 -1.89 -11.50
C SER A 401 12.96 -0.92 -11.34
N ARG A 402 14.04 -1.13 -12.10
CA ARG A 402 15.21 -0.23 -12.13
C ARG A 402 14.86 1.14 -12.68
N ARG A 403 14.14 1.19 -13.79
CA ARG A 403 13.69 2.45 -14.41
C ARG A 403 12.77 3.22 -13.48
N VAL A 404 11.78 2.54 -12.90
CA VAL A 404 10.85 3.15 -11.93
C VAL A 404 11.62 3.74 -10.75
N TYR A 405 12.54 2.97 -10.14
CA TYR A 405 13.39 3.47 -9.06
C TYR A 405 14.21 4.70 -9.47
N LEU A 406 14.95 4.63 -10.58
CA LEU A 406 15.82 5.72 -11.01
C LEU A 406 15.03 6.98 -11.39
N TYR A 407 13.92 6.83 -12.11
CA TYR A 407 13.07 7.95 -12.49
C TYR A 407 12.37 8.57 -11.29
N LEU A 408 11.92 7.78 -10.31
CA LEU A 408 11.38 8.33 -9.07
C LEU A 408 12.43 9.16 -8.31
N VAL A 409 13.65 8.63 -8.14
CA VAL A 409 14.72 9.33 -7.42
C VAL A 409 15.16 10.61 -8.17
N VAL A 410 15.35 10.52 -9.49
CA VAL A 410 15.73 11.68 -10.32
C VAL A 410 14.61 12.73 -10.33
N ALA A 411 13.35 12.33 -10.52
CA ALA A 411 12.22 13.26 -10.51
C ALA A 411 12.07 13.95 -9.16
N ALA A 412 12.13 13.19 -8.05
CA ALA A 412 12.07 13.75 -6.71
C ALA A 412 13.21 14.76 -6.46
N ALA A 413 14.44 14.44 -6.89
CA ALA A 413 15.57 15.34 -6.74
C ALA A 413 15.42 16.62 -7.60
N ILE A 414 14.94 16.51 -8.84
CA ILE A 414 14.67 17.68 -9.71
C ILE A 414 13.59 18.58 -9.10
N ILE A 415 12.46 18.00 -8.68
CA ILE A 415 11.34 18.75 -8.06
C ILE A 415 11.83 19.46 -6.80
N THR A 416 12.60 18.76 -5.95
CA THR A 416 13.18 19.32 -4.72
C THR A 416 14.13 20.47 -5.04
N LEU A 417 15.08 20.29 -5.95
CA LEU A 417 16.02 21.33 -6.37
C LEU A 417 15.31 22.55 -6.97
N ALA A 418 14.27 22.34 -7.78
CA ALA A 418 13.49 23.43 -8.34
C ALA A 418 12.77 24.23 -7.24
N ALA A 419 12.11 23.55 -6.30
CA ALA A 419 11.46 24.20 -5.16
C ALA A 419 12.46 24.95 -4.27
N ASP A 420 13.63 24.36 -4.02
CA ASP A 420 14.70 24.97 -3.24
C ASP A 420 15.26 26.22 -3.90
N LEU A 421 15.54 26.17 -5.20
CA LEU A 421 16.01 27.33 -5.96
C LEU A 421 14.98 28.45 -5.98
N VAL A 422 13.69 28.13 -6.17
CA VAL A 422 12.60 29.11 -6.10
C VAL A 422 12.58 29.79 -4.74
N ASN A 423 12.62 29.02 -3.64
CA ASN A 423 12.62 29.61 -2.30
C ASN A 423 13.88 30.44 -2.04
N ILE A 424 15.08 29.95 -2.40
CA ILE A 424 16.34 30.70 -2.21
C ILE A 424 16.31 32.03 -2.97
N VAL A 425 15.90 32.02 -4.24
CA VAL A 425 15.77 33.24 -5.05
C VAL A 425 14.71 34.16 -4.46
N TYR A 426 13.56 33.64 -4.05
CA TYR A 426 12.51 34.41 -3.39
C TYR A 426 13.02 35.09 -2.11
N GLN A 427 13.70 34.37 -1.23
CA GLN A 427 14.25 34.94 0.01
C GLN A 427 15.35 35.97 -0.27
N ALA A 428 16.18 35.75 -1.30
CA ALA A 428 17.21 36.70 -1.71
C ALA A 428 16.60 38.01 -2.24
N LEU A 429 15.63 37.92 -3.17
CA LEU A 429 14.92 39.08 -3.70
C LEU A 429 14.14 39.82 -2.61
N ASN A 430 13.41 39.09 -1.78
CA ASN A 430 12.66 39.68 -0.68
C ASN A 430 13.60 40.37 0.33
N GLY A 431 14.76 39.78 0.58
CA GLY A 431 15.76 40.37 1.46
C GLY A 431 16.40 41.64 0.91
N LEU A 432 16.66 41.67 -0.41
CA LEU A 432 17.14 42.86 -1.12
C LEU A 432 16.09 43.98 -1.09
N LEU A 433 14.82 43.67 -1.36
CA LEU A 433 13.72 44.63 -1.37
C LEU A 433 13.41 45.20 0.02
N GLN A 434 13.49 44.38 1.06
CA GLN A 434 13.22 44.79 2.45
C GLN A 434 14.47 45.33 3.17
N THR A 435 15.63 45.39 2.51
CA THR A 435 16.92 45.78 3.11
C THR A 435 17.28 44.98 4.36
N THR A 436 16.90 43.70 4.40
CA THR A 436 17.21 42.82 5.55
C THR A 436 18.66 42.36 5.54
N SER A 437 19.18 41.96 6.70
CA SER A 437 20.53 41.42 6.80
C SER A 437 20.70 40.11 6.01
N VAL A 438 21.92 39.86 5.51
CA VAL A 438 22.27 38.60 4.82
C VAL A 438 22.04 37.39 5.74
N ALA A 439 22.30 37.54 7.03
CA ALA A 439 22.05 36.50 8.03
C ALA A 439 20.57 36.10 8.10
N ASP A 440 19.64 37.07 8.01
CA ASP A 440 18.20 36.78 8.03
C ASP A 440 17.73 36.08 6.75
N VAL A 441 18.28 36.48 5.59
CA VAL A 441 18.03 35.79 4.32
C VAL A 441 18.51 34.33 4.40
N LEU A 442 19.70 34.09 4.94
CA LEU A 442 20.24 32.73 5.13
C LEU A 442 19.40 31.91 6.11
N LYS A 443 18.96 32.50 7.23
CA LYS A 443 18.06 31.84 8.20
C LYS A 443 16.75 31.40 7.53
N LYS A 444 16.11 32.29 6.76
CA LYS A 444 14.86 31.98 6.03
C LYS A 444 15.06 30.96 4.91
N SER A 445 16.25 30.93 4.31
CA SER A 445 16.62 30.00 3.22
C SER A 445 17.17 28.66 3.72
N LYS A 446 17.39 28.52 5.04
CA LYS A 446 18.15 27.42 5.63
C LYS A 446 17.64 26.04 5.22
N TRP A 447 16.33 25.80 5.26
CA TRP A 447 15.76 24.50 4.90
C TRP A 447 16.07 24.15 3.44
N SER A 448 15.87 25.11 2.52
CA SER A 448 16.20 24.93 1.10
C SER A 448 17.70 24.79 0.83
N LEU A 449 18.55 25.45 1.60
CA LEU A 449 20.00 25.27 1.50
C LEU A 449 20.43 23.86 1.92
N GLN A 450 19.84 23.29 2.98
CA GLN A 450 20.11 21.92 3.41
C GLN A 450 19.75 20.92 2.31
N THR A 451 18.52 21.01 1.80
CA THR A 451 17.99 20.09 0.80
C THR A 451 18.72 20.25 -0.53
N LEU A 452 19.04 21.48 -0.96
CA LEU A 452 19.82 21.74 -2.17
C LEU A 452 21.19 21.03 -2.14
N LEU A 453 21.93 21.18 -1.04
CA LEU A 453 23.27 20.60 -0.87
C LEU A 453 23.27 19.07 -0.91
N ILE A 454 22.15 18.43 -0.53
CA ILE A 454 22.02 16.97 -0.55
C ILE A 454 21.39 16.47 -1.86
N ALA A 455 20.38 17.15 -2.38
CA ALA A 455 19.66 16.76 -3.59
C ALA A 455 20.54 16.85 -4.85
N ALA A 456 21.46 17.83 -4.93
CA ALA A 456 22.34 17.98 -6.08
C ALA A 456 23.29 16.78 -6.30
N PRO A 457 24.06 16.30 -5.29
CA PRO A 457 24.85 15.06 -5.41
C PRO A 457 24.00 13.83 -5.72
N VAL A 458 22.82 13.70 -5.09
CA VAL A 458 21.90 12.57 -5.33
C VAL A 458 21.43 12.55 -6.79
N LEU A 459 21.03 13.71 -7.32
CA LEU A 459 20.66 13.86 -8.73
C LEU A 459 21.82 13.50 -9.64
N LEU A 460 23.00 14.07 -9.41
CA LEU A 460 24.18 13.84 -10.25
C LEU A 460 24.55 12.35 -10.32
N TYR A 461 24.53 11.66 -9.17
CA TYR A 461 24.83 10.23 -9.10
C TYR A 461 23.81 9.40 -9.91
N HIS A 462 22.52 9.54 -9.61
CA HIS A 462 21.48 8.72 -10.23
C HIS A 462 21.25 9.07 -11.71
N LEU A 463 21.42 10.33 -12.10
CA LEU A 463 21.35 10.76 -13.50
C LEU A 463 22.51 10.17 -14.32
N ARG A 464 23.72 10.07 -13.74
CA ARG A 464 24.83 9.36 -14.40
C ARG A 464 24.49 7.89 -14.61
N THR A 465 23.86 7.24 -13.63
CA THR A 465 23.39 5.85 -13.76
C THR A 465 22.35 5.70 -14.87
N VAL A 466 21.35 6.57 -14.94
CA VAL A 466 20.36 6.58 -16.04
C VAL A 466 21.05 6.72 -17.40
N ARG A 467 21.98 7.68 -17.54
CA ARG A 467 22.73 7.88 -18.79
C ARG A 467 23.56 6.66 -19.17
N GLN A 468 24.14 5.95 -18.20
CA GLN A 468 24.87 4.70 -18.44
C GLN A 468 23.94 3.58 -18.93
N ASP A 469 22.76 3.45 -18.32
CA ASP A 469 21.76 2.45 -18.74
C ASP A 469 21.24 2.75 -20.16
N LEU A 470 20.97 4.02 -20.48
CA LEU A 470 20.58 4.45 -21.82
C LEU A 470 21.65 4.13 -22.87
N ARG A 471 22.93 4.38 -22.57
CA ARG A 471 24.06 4.02 -23.46
C ARG A 471 24.18 2.52 -23.71
N ARG A 472 23.74 1.69 -22.75
CA ARG A 472 23.68 0.22 -22.90
C ARG A 472 22.46 -0.24 -23.70
N GLY A 473 21.62 0.69 -24.16
CA GLY A 473 20.42 0.39 -24.91
C GLY A 473 19.22 0.05 -24.03
N ALA A 474 19.14 0.55 -22.78
CA ALA A 474 17.99 0.28 -21.90
C ALA A 474 16.63 0.54 -22.59
N GLU A 475 16.57 1.52 -23.48
CA GLU A 475 15.37 1.82 -24.29
C GLU A 475 15.35 1.08 -25.65
N ALA A 476 16.50 0.61 -26.12
CA ALA A 476 16.66 -0.11 -27.38
C ALA A 476 16.49 -1.64 -27.25
N VAL A 477 16.60 -2.21 -26.05
CA VAL A 477 16.19 -3.60 -25.80
C VAL A 477 14.68 -3.65 -25.97
N ALA A 478 14.32 -4.10 -27.15
CA ALA A 478 12.96 -4.30 -27.61
C ALA A 478 12.10 -4.84 -26.48
N VAL A 479 10.93 -4.21 -26.33
CA VAL A 479 9.76 -4.82 -25.69
C VAL A 479 9.73 -6.26 -26.16
N HIS A 480 10.01 -7.22 -25.26
CA HIS A 480 9.84 -8.63 -25.58
C HIS A 480 8.36 -8.75 -25.92
N LYS A 481 8.05 -8.94 -27.21
CA LYS A 481 6.67 -9.11 -27.60
C LYS A 481 6.22 -10.44 -27.04
N SER A 482 5.01 -10.46 -26.50
CA SER A 482 4.36 -11.72 -26.19
C SER A 482 4.09 -12.39 -27.55
N VAL A 483 4.92 -13.36 -27.88
CA VAL A 483 4.80 -14.14 -29.12
C VAL A 483 3.99 -15.38 -28.79
N THR A 484 2.80 -15.47 -29.37
CA THR A 484 1.96 -16.66 -29.30
C THR A 484 2.08 -17.42 -30.61
N LEU A 485 2.60 -18.64 -30.57
CA LEU A 485 2.77 -19.50 -31.74
C LEU A 485 1.63 -20.51 -31.79
N LEU A 486 0.83 -20.47 -32.85
CA LEU A 486 -0.24 -21.42 -33.12
C LEU A 486 0.29 -22.52 -34.05
N VAL A 487 0.42 -23.75 -33.55
CA VAL A 487 1.06 -24.89 -34.24
C VAL A 487 0.28 -26.19 -34.04
N THR A 488 0.50 -27.16 -34.92
CA THR A 488 -0.08 -28.51 -34.84
C THR A 488 0.83 -29.47 -34.09
N ASP A 489 0.30 -30.63 -33.70
CA ASP A 489 1.07 -31.65 -32.98
C ASP A 489 2.30 -32.09 -33.79
N GLY A 490 3.50 -31.90 -33.23
CA GLY A 490 4.78 -32.24 -33.86
C GLY A 490 5.75 -31.09 -34.09
N ALA A 491 5.36 -29.82 -33.84
CA ALA A 491 6.18 -28.64 -34.13
C ALA A 491 7.34 -28.33 -33.14
N ARG A 492 7.87 -29.33 -32.42
CA ARG A 492 8.88 -29.10 -31.36
C ARG A 492 10.17 -28.46 -31.87
N ASP A 493 10.62 -28.87 -33.05
CA ASP A 493 11.87 -28.36 -33.64
C ASP A 493 11.72 -26.89 -34.05
N LEU A 494 10.58 -26.53 -34.64
CA LEU A 494 10.25 -25.15 -35.02
C LEU A 494 10.16 -24.23 -33.80
N ILE A 495 9.52 -24.69 -32.72
CA ILE A 495 9.47 -23.96 -31.44
C ILE A 495 10.90 -23.69 -30.95
N THR A 496 11.73 -24.73 -30.91
CA THR A 496 13.11 -24.62 -30.41
C THR A 496 13.96 -23.66 -31.25
N GLN A 497 13.81 -23.67 -32.58
CA GLN A 497 14.50 -22.75 -33.48
C GLN A 497 14.07 -21.29 -33.27
N ILE A 498 12.76 -21.04 -33.16
CA ILE A 498 12.22 -19.69 -32.93
C ILE A 498 12.65 -19.16 -31.56
N GLU A 499 12.54 -19.98 -30.50
CA GLU A 499 12.99 -19.61 -29.15
C GLU A 499 14.49 -19.36 -29.11
N GLY A 500 15.28 -20.19 -29.80
CA GLY A 500 16.72 -20.01 -29.94
C GLY A 500 17.10 -18.69 -30.62
N LYS A 501 16.35 -18.30 -31.66
CA LYS A 501 16.60 -17.04 -32.38
C LYS A 501 16.11 -15.80 -31.64
N LEU A 502 14.96 -15.89 -30.98
CA LEU A 502 14.38 -14.80 -30.20
C LEU A 502 15.09 -14.58 -28.86
N GLY A 503 15.70 -15.63 -28.30
CA GLY A 503 16.35 -15.60 -26.99
C GLY A 503 15.37 -15.61 -25.81
N PHE A 504 14.10 -15.90 -26.05
CA PHE A 504 13.06 -16.03 -25.04
C PHE A 504 11.99 -17.05 -25.46
N ARG A 505 11.25 -17.59 -24.48
CA ARG A 505 10.21 -18.60 -24.73
C ARG A 505 8.98 -18.01 -25.40
N VAL A 506 8.36 -18.79 -26.28
CA VAL A 506 7.10 -18.41 -26.96
C VAL A 506 5.91 -19.15 -26.34
N GLN A 507 4.75 -18.50 -26.30
CA GLN A 507 3.53 -19.14 -25.81
C GLN A 507 2.95 -20.01 -26.92
N VAL A 508 2.86 -21.33 -26.70
CA VAL A 508 2.39 -22.26 -27.73
C VAL A 508 0.90 -22.54 -27.55
N LEU A 509 0.13 -22.42 -28.62
CA LEU A 509 -1.26 -22.88 -28.72
C LEU A 509 -1.33 -24.01 -29.75
N THR A 510 -2.06 -25.07 -29.44
CA THR A 510 -2.27 -26.18 -30.36
C THR A 510 -3.44 -25.87 -31.29
N ALA A 511 -3.18 -25.82 -32.60
CA ALA A 511 -4.22 -25.75 -33.61
C ALA A 511 -4.91 -27.11 -33.75
N LEU A 512 -6.25 -27.11 -33.82
CA LEU A 512 -7.05 -28.32 -34.05
C LEU A 512 -7.00 -28.79 -35.52
N GLN A 513 -6.57 -27.92 -36.43
CA GLN A 513 -6.52 -28.17 -37.86
C GLN A 513 -5.09 -28.52 -38.25
N GLN A 514 -4.89 -29.68 -38.89
CA GLN A 514 -3.56 -30.13 -39.33
C GLN A 514 -3.03 -29.27 -40.48
N GLU A 515 -1.82 -28.76 -40.31
CA GLU A 515 -1.05 -28.02 -41.29
C GLU A 515 0.39 -28.54 -41.30
N GLU A 516 1.02 -28.50 -42.47
CA GLU A 516 2.41 -28.89 -42.68
C GLU A 516 3.35 -27.82 -42.13
N MET A 517 4.32 -28.25 -41.31
CA MET A 517 5.24 -27.33 -40.65
C MET A 517 6.34 -26.87 -41.59
N PRO A 518 6.58 -25.55 -41.70
CA PRO A 518 7.68 -25.04 -42.51
C PRO A 518 9.03 -25.40 -41.91
N MET A 519 9.97 -25.82 -42.76
CA MET A 519 11.38 -25.87 -42.42
C MET A 519 11.99 -24.51 -42.73
N LEU A 520 12.27 -23.71 -41.69
CA LEU A 520 12.85 -22.38 -41.86
C LEU A 520 14.37 -22.47 -41.98
N SER A 521 14.92 -21.77 -42.96
CA SER A 521 16.34 -21.46 -43.01
C SER A 521 16.74 -20.43 -41.95
N ASP A 522 18.03 -20.33 -41.65
CA ASP A 522 18.57 -19.37 -40.68
C ASP A 522 18.31 -17.90 -41.07
N GLU A 523 18.25 -17.61 -42.37
CA GLU A 523 17.95 -16.29 -42.93
C GLU A 523 16.47 -15.94 -42.75
N GLU A 524 15.57 -16.90 -42.98
CA GLU A 524 14.12 -16.73 -42.74
C GLU A 524 13.80 -16.58 -41.25
N LEU A 525 14.50 -17.31 -40.37
CA LEU A 525 14.42 -17.11 -38.91
C LEU A 525 14.85 -15.71 -38.49
N THR A 526 15.88 -15.16 -39.13
CA THR A 526 16.35 -13.79 -38.86
C THR A 526 15.32 -12.76 -39.31
N SER A 527 14.80 -12.92 -40.53
CA SER A 527 13.72 -12.08 -41.07
C SER A 527 12.44 -12.13 -40.22
N LEU A 528 12.07 -13.33 -39.75
CA LEU A 528 10.94 -13.52 -38.84
C LEU A 528 11.14 -12.76 -37.52
N ALA A 529 12.33 -12.85 -36.92
CA ALA A 529 12.66 -12.13 -35.70
C ALA A 529 12.59 -10.61 -35.88
N ASP A 530 13.07 -10.10 -37.01
CA ASP A 530 13.01 -8.66 -37.32
C ASP A 530 11.57 -8.20 -37.60
N ASN A 531 10.77 -9.00 -38.29
CA ASN A 531 9.34 -8.74 -38.49
C ASN A 531 8.56 -8.74 -37.17
N ILE A 532 8.86 -9.69 -36.27
CA ILE A 532 8.30 -9.71 -34.92
C ILE A 532 8.68 -8.43 -34.19
N ARG A 533 9.93 -7.97 -34.26
CA ARG A 533 10.36 -6.70 -33.63
C ARG A 533 9.67 -5.49 -34.23
N ALA A 534 9.49 -5.45 -35.55
CA ALA A 534 8.88 -4.33 -36.27
C ALA A 534 7.34 -4.25 -36.15
N ALA A 535 6.65 -5.35 -35.81
CA ALA A 535 5.18 -5.37 -35.74
C ALA A 535 4.58 -4.29 -34.80
N PRO A 536 3.40 -3.73 -35.06
CA PRO A 536 2.76 -2.84 -34.10
C PRO A 536 2.30 -3.59 -32.83
N GLY A 537 2.35 -2.93 -31.67
CA GLY A 537 1.87 -3.49 -30.40
C GLY A 537 2.86 -4.39 -29.65
N THR A 538 2.42 -4.89 -28.48
CA THR A 538 3.26 -5.70 -27.57
C THR A 538 2.95 -7.20 -27.63
N LYS A 539 1.93 -7.63 -28.38
CA LYS A 539 1.55 -9.03 -28.57
C LYS A 539 1.48 -9.34 -30.06
N VAL A 540 2.01 -10.50 -30.43
CA VAL A 540 2.11 -10.96 -31.80
C VAL A 540 1.73 -12.44 -31.82
N MET A 541 0.83 -12.83 -32.70
CA MET A 541 0.48 -14.21 -32.95
C MET A 541 1.17 -14.67 -34.23
N LEU A 542 1.94 -15.74 -34.13
CA LEU A 542 2.52 -16.44 -35.27
C LEU A 542 1.55 -17.53 -35.68
N VAL A 543 1.00 -17.40 -36.88
CA VAL A 543 0.08 -18.37 -37.46
C VAL A 543 0.80 -19.03 -38.62
N VAL A 544 0.92 -20.35 -38.57
CA VAL A 544 1.34 -21.12 -39.74
C VAL A 544 0.13 -21.16 -40.69
N THR A 545 0.36 -20.86 -41.97
CA THR A 545 -0.67 -21.03 -43.03
C THR A 545 0.03 -21.28 -44.35
N GLY A 546 -0.28 -22.40 -45.00
CA GLY A 546 0.26 -22.74 -46.34
C GLY A 546 1.79 -22.85 -46.39
N GLY A 547 2.42 -23.42 -45.35
CA GLY A 547 3.87 -23.60 -45.27
C GLY A 547 4.66 -22.30 -45.04
N LYS A 548 4.02 -21.23 -44.56
CA LYS A 548 4.67 -19.97 -44.16
C LYS A 548 4.19 -19.52 -42.79
N ILE A 549 5.02 -18.73 -42.09
CA ILE A 549 4.67 -18.12 -40.80
C ILE A 549 4.22 -16.68 -41.03
N ILE A 550 3.00 -16.36 -40.62
CA ILE A 550 2.43 -15.01 -40.68
C ILE A 550 2.51 -14.37 -39.29
N VAL A 551 3.08 -13.16 -39.24
CA VAL A 551 3.23 -12.34 -38.03
C VAL A 551 2.00 -11.45 -37.89
N THR A 552 1.09 -11.78 -36.97
CA THR A 552 -0.16 -11.04 -36.76
C THR A 552 -0.14 -10.29 -35.42
N PRO A 553 0.02 -8.97 -35.39
CA PRO A 553 -0.12 -8.19 -34.16
C PRO A 553 -1.57 -8.24 -33.66
N TYR A 554 -1.78 -8.38 -32.35
CA TYR A 554 -3.13 -8.46 -31.77
C TYR A 554 -3.23 -7.80 -30.38
N GLU A 555 -4.46 -7.49 -29.97
CA GLU A 555 -4.78 -7.04 -28.61
C GLU A 555 -5.88 -7.94 -28.03
N SER A 556 -5.72 -8.35 -26.76
CA SER A 556 -6.77 -9.07 -26.03
C SER A 556 -7.75 -8.05 -25.43
N LYS A 557 -9.00 -8.05 -25.89
CA LYS A 557 -10.07 -7.22 -25.31
C LYS A 557 -10.56 -7.74 -23.97
#